data_AF-A0AAQ3T3I0-F1
#
_entry.id   AF-A0AAQ3T3I0-F1
#
_cell.length_a   1.000
_cell.length_b   1.000
_cell.length_c   1.000
_cell.angle_alpha   90.00
_cell.angle_beta   90.00
_cell.angle_gamma   90.00
#
_symmetry.space_group_name_H-M   'P 1'
#
loop_
_entity.id
_entity.type
_entity.pdbx_description
1 polymer ?
#
loop_
_entity_poly.entity_id
_entity_poly.type
_entity_poly.pdbx_seq_one_letter_code
_entity_poly.pdbx_strand_id
1 'polypeptide(L)'
;MTMGNRAARGAKLCGVIAADEKRHETAYTRVVARCFEADPDGVARALAAVMRARVIMPGEFMADGRDENLFGHFSAVAQRAGVYSAKDYGDMVEHFVRRWGVPELEGLTGEGRRAQDYVCALPRKIRRMEELAYDRAAQKEAQSCTTIDVHL
;
A
#
# COMPACT_ATOMS: atom_id res chain seq x y z
N MET A 1 -14.89 14.59 -31.65
CA MET A 1 -14.85 14.69 -30.17
C MET A 1 -13.51 15.28 -29.75
N THR A 2 -13.51 16.45 -29.12
CA THR A 2 -12.27 17.12 -28.69
C THR A 2 -11.61 16.40 -27.51
N MET A 3 -10.29 16.55 -27.36
CA MET A 3 -9.47 15.91 -26.33
C MET A 3 -9.99 16.19 -24.90
N GLY A 4 -10.51 17.40 -24.65
CA GLY A 4 -11.11 17.78 -23.37
C GLY A 4 -12.37 16.98 -22.99
N ASN A 5 -13.18 16.57 -23.99
CA ASN A 5 -14.38 15.75 -23.73
C ASN A 5 -14.01 14.30 -23.39
N ARG A 6 -12.85 13.79 -23.84
CA ARG A 6 -12.36 12.44 -23.50
C ARG A 6 -11.82 12.37 -22.08
N ALA A 7 -11.03 13.36 -21.66
CA ALA A 7 -10.49 13.43 -20.29
C ALA A 7 -11.61 13.51 -19.24
N ALA A 8 -12.64 14.33 -19.48
CA ALA A 8 -13.78 14.46 -18.59
C ALA A 8 -14.56 13.14 -18.40
N ARG A 9 -14.70 12.34 -19.47
CA ARG A 9 -15.35 11.02 -19.40
C ARG A 9 -14.51 10.01 -18.64
N GLY A 10 -13.20 10.00 -18.85
CA GLY A 10 -12.26 9.16 -18.11
C GLY A 10 -12.32 9.43 -16.61
N ALA A 11 -12.26 10.70 -16.22
CA ALA A 11 -12.39 11.11 -14.82
C ALA A 11 -13.72 10.66 -14.19
N LYS A 12 -14.83 10.80 -14.93
CA LYS A 12 -16.15 10.34 -14.47
C LYS A 12 -16.17 8.82 -14.25
N LEU A 13 -15.62 8.04 -15.16
CA LEU A 13 -15.57 6.58 -15.05
C LEU A 13 -14.73 6.15 -13.83
N CYS A 14 -13.52 6.70 -13.69
CA CYS A 14 -12.67 6.42 -12.53
C CYS A 14 -13.36 6.80 -11.21
N GLY A 15 -14.10 7.92 -11.19
CA GLY A 15 -14.86 8.35 -10.02
C GLY A 15 -15.98 7.38 -9.63
N VAL A 16 -16.68 6.79 -10.60
CA VAL A 16 -17.71 5.77 -10.33
C VAL A 16 -17.08 4.52 -9.75
N ILE A 17 -16.00 4.02 -10.34
CA ILE A 17 -15.28 2.83 -9.82
C ILE A 17 -14.78 3.10 -8.39
N ALA A 18 -14.15 4.25 -8.14
CA ALA A 18 -13.67 4.61 -6.81
C ALA A 18 -14.80 4.70 -5.78
N ALA A 19 -15.99 5.18 -6.17
CA ALA A 19 -17.15 5.21 -5.29
C ALA A 19 -17.65 3.80 -4.93
N ASP A 20 -17.51 2.84 -5.83
CA ASP A 20 -17.87 1.44 -5.61
C ASP A 20 -16.84 0.76 -4.69
N GLU A 21 -15.55 0.96 -4.94
CA GLU A 21 -14.49 0.40 -4.09
C GLU A 21 -14.54 0.94 -2.66
N LYS A 22 -14.94 2.20 -2.47
CA LYS A 22 -15.19 2.75 -1.13
C LYS A 22 -16.31 1.99 -0.39
N ARG A 23 -17.36 1.56 -1.10
CA ARG A 23 -18.45 0.77 -0.48
C ARG A 23 -17.96 -0.64 -0.15
N HIS A 24 -17.13 -1.24 -1.00
CA HIS A 24 -16.50 -2.54 -0.72
C HIS A 24 -15.61 -2.47 0.51
N GLU A 25 -14.71 -1.50 0.57
CA GLU A 25 -13.85 -1.24 1.73
C GLU A 25 -14.70 -1.13 3.00
N THR A 26 -15.73 -0.29 3.00
CA THR A 26 -16.59 -0.10 4.17
C THR A 26 -17.28 -1.40 4.61
N ALA A 27 -17.70 -2.25 3.67
CA ALA A 27 -18.31 -3.53 3.98
C ALA A 27 -17.30 -4.48 4.65
N TYR A 28 -16.11 -4.67 4.05
CA TYR A 28 -15.08 -5.54 4.60
C TYR A 28 -14.55 -5.04 5.95
N THR A 29 -14.36 -3.73 6.10
CA THR A 29 -13.94 -3.10 7.36
C THR A 29 -14.93 -3.39 8.48
N ARG A 30 -16.25 -3.38 8.22
CA ARG A 30 -17.28 -3.74 9.20
C ARG A 30 -17.25 -5.22 9.57
N VAL A 31 -17.02 -6.10 8.60
CA VAL A 31 -16.89 -7.54 8.86
C VAL A 31 -15.72 -7.80 9.80
N VAL A 32 -14.54 -7.25 9.52
CA VAL A 32 -13.36 -7.42 10.37
C VAL A 32 -13.57 -6.80 11.76
N ALA A 33 -14.27 -5.67 11.86
CA ALA A 33 -14.62 -5.09 13.16
C ALA A 33 -15.46 -6.05 14.01
N ARG A 34 -16.45 -6.74 13.42
CA ARG A 34 -17.22 -7.79 14.12
C ARG A 34 -16.35 -8.98 14.50
N CYS A 35 -15.36 -9.33 13.69
CA CYS A 35 -14.41 -10.38 14.07
C CYS A 35 -13.57 -9.96 15.29
N PHE A 36 -13.11 -8.70 15.37
CA PHE A 36 -12.40 -8.19 16.56
C PHE A 36 -13.25 -8.19 17.82
N GLU A 37 -14.55 -7.91 17.71
CA GLU A 37 -15.49 -8.03 18.85
C GLU A 37 -15.61 -9.48 19.35
N ALA A 38 -15.54 -10.46 18.45
CA ALA A 38 -15.72 -11.87 18.77
C ALA A 38 -14.43 -12.57 19.24
N ASP A 39 -13.29 -12.27 18.62
CA ASP A 39 -11.98 -12.87 18.92
C ASP A 39 -10.85 -11.85 18.67
N PRO A 40 -10.60 -10.92 19.62
CA PRO A 40 -9.58 -9.90 19.43
C PRO A 40 -8.16 -10.47 19.33
N ASP A 41 -7.87 -11.58 20.02
CA ASP A 41 -6.55 -12.21 20.00
C ASP A 41 -6.26 -12.90 18.66
N GLY A 42 -7.17 -13.75 18.19
CA GLY A 42 -7.01 -14.46 16.93
C GLY A 42 -6.95 -13.50 15.75
N VAL A 43 -7.79 -12.45 15.74
CA VAL A 43 -7.80 -11.48 14.64
C VAL A 43 -6.55 -10.60 14.65
N ALA A 44 -6.04 -10.17 15.81
CA ALA A 44 -4.77 -9.45 15.90
C ALA A 44 -3.61 -10.28 15.32
N ARG A 45 -3.56 -11.58 15.65
CA ARG A 45 -2.57 -12.52 15.13
C ARG A 45 -2.70 -12.74 13.62
N ALA A 46 -3.93 -12.90 13.12
CA ALA A 46 -4.20 -13.05 11.70
C ALA A 46 -3.78 -11.80 10.91
N LEU A 47 -4.12 -10.60 11.42
CA LEU A 47 -3.71 -9.35 10.82
C LEU A 47 -2.18 -9.24 10.77
N ALA A 48 -1.48 -9.57 11.85
CA ALA A 48 -0.03 -9.61 11.87
C ALA A 48 0.55 -10.64 10.87
N ALA A 49 -0.08 -11.80 10.70
CA ALA A 49 0.34 -12.81 9.75
C ALA A 49 0.24 -12.31 8.30
N VAL A 50 -0.91 -11.71 7.92
CA VAL A 50 -1.09 -11.10 6.60
C VAL A 50 -0.05 -10.00 6.36
N MET A 51 0.16 -9.14 7.36
CA MET A 51 1.15 -8.06 7.25
C MET A 51 2.60 -8.55 7.18
N ARG A 52 2.93 -9.72 7.74
CA ARG A 52 4.26 -10.35 7.59
C ARG A 52 4.45 -10.97 6.21
N ALA A 53 3.39 -11.60 5.68
CA ALA A 53 3.37 -12.16 4.33
C ALA A 53 3.44 -11.08 3.24
N ARG A 54 3.15 -9.82 3.60
CA ARG A 54 2.91 -8.68 2.72
C ARG A 54 1.63 -8.88 1.90
N VAL A 55 0.92 -7.79 1.66
CA VAL A 55 -0.24 -7.81 0.76
C VAL A 55 0.29 -7.80 -0.67
N ILE A 56 0.38 -8.99 -1.26
CA ILE A 56 0.82 -9.17 -2.65
C ILE A 56 -0.24 -8.55 -3.56
N MET A 57 0.20 -7.74 -4.53
CA MET A 57 -0.71 -7.10 -5.47
C MET A 57 -1.36 -8.18 -6.36
N PRO A 58 -2.69 -8.11 -6.63
CA PRO A 58 -3.34 -9.09 -7.50
C PRO A 58 -2.72 -9.18 -8.90
N GLY A 59 -2.10 -8.10 -9.36
CA GLY A 59 -1.40 -8.01 -10.65
C GLY A 59 0.10 -8.34 -10.60
N GLU A 60 0.64 -8.86 -9.49
CA GLU A 60 2.08 -9.17 -9.36
C GLU A 60 2.60 -10.06 -10.50
N PHE A 61 1.78 -11.02 -10.96
CA PHE A 61 2.12 -11.95 -12.02
C PHE A 61 1.61 -11.51 -13.42
N MET A 62 1.48 -10.21 -13.64
CA MET A 62 1.10 -9.67 -14.96
C MET A 62 2.14 -10.03 -16.02
N ALA A 63 1.69 -10.53 -17.18
CA ALA A 63 2.55 -10.90 -18.29
C ALA A 63 1.95 -10.46 -19.63
N ASP A 64 2.79 -9.95 -20.53
CA ASP A 64 2.45 -9.60 -21.92
C ASP A 64 3.18 -10.47 -22.96
N GLY A 65 4.00 -11.43 -22.48
CA GLY A 65 4.83 -12.30 -23.30
C GLY A 65 6.11 -11.65 -23.86
N ARG A 66 6.47 -10.45 -23.41
CA ARG A 66 7.63 -9.68 -23.90
C ARG A 66 8.51 -9.17 -22.77
N ASP A 67 7.92 -8.74 -21.67
CA ASP A 67 8.61 -8.17 -20.52
C ASP A 67 8.45 -9.10 -19.30
N GLU A 68 9.56 -9.71 -18.89
CA GLU A 68 9.61 -10.61 -17.72
C GLU A 68 9.40 -9.88 -16.38
N ASN A 69 9.54 -8.54 -16.36
CA ASN A 69 9.39 -7.70 -15.17
C ASN A 69 8.27 -6.65 -15.36
N LEU A 70 7.23 -7.00 -16.11
CA LEU A 70 6.15 -6.09 -16.48
C LEU A 70 5.50 -5.40 -15.28
N PHE A 71 5.21 -6.13 -14.20
CA PHE A 71 4.63 -5.55 -12.99
C PHE A 71 5.59 -4.54 -12.32
N GLY A 72 6.90 -4.84 -12.30
CA GLY A 72 7.91 -3.92 -11.78
C GLY A 72 7.96 -2.60 -12.57
N HIS A 73 7.90 -2.66 -13.90
CA HIS A 73 7.86 -1.46 -14.73
C HIS A 73 6.54 -0.69 -14.59
N PHE A 74 5.40 -1.40 -14.57
CA PHE A 74 4.08 -0.79 -14.34
C PHE A 74 4.01 -0.06 -13.00
N SER A 75 4.42 -0.72 -11.90
CA SER A 75 4.40 -0.14 -10.56
C SER A 75 5.33 1.06 -10.43
N ALA A 76 6.51 1.03 -11.08
CA ALA A 76 7.41 2.18 -11.11
C ALA A 76 6.79 3.40 -11.82
N VAL A 77 6.03 3.20 -12.90
CA VAL A 77 5.29 4.28 -13.58
C VAL A 77 4.17 4.81 -12.69
N ALA A 78 3.36 3.92 -12.08
CA ALA A 78 2.27 4.31 -11.19
C ALA A 78 2.76 5.12 -9.99
N GLN A 79 3.91 4.74 -9.41
CA GLN A 79 4.54 5.47 -8.32
C GLN A 79 5.02 6.86 -8.75
N ARG A 80 5.75 6.97 -9.87
CA ARG A 80 6.21 8.29 -10.37
C ARG A 80 5.05 9.22 -10.77
N ALA A 81 3.95 8.64 -11.25
CA ALA A 81 2.74 9.39 -11.60
C ALA A 81 1.89 9.78 -10.37
N GLY A 82 2.23 9.29 -9.18
CA GLY A 82 1.46 9.55 -7.95
C GLY A 82 0.10 8.87 -7.91
N VAL A 83 -0.10 7.80 -8.69
CA VAL A 83 -1.36 7.03 -8.72
C VAL A 83 -1.44 6.07 -7.53
N TYR A 84 -0.33 5.40 -7.22
CA TYR A 84 -0.19 4.53 -6.05
C TYR A 84 1.29 4.37 -5.69
N SER A 85 1.62 4.61 -4.42
CA SER A 85 2.98 4.66 -3.89
C SER A 85 3.13 3.82 -2.61
N ALA A 86 4.37 3.63 -2.17
CA ALA A 86 4.67 3.01 -0.88
C ALA A 86 4.07 3.81 0.29
N LYS A 87 3.97 5.14 0.15
CA LYS A 87 3.30 6.02 1.11
C LYS A 87 1.84 5.66 1.27
N ASP A 88 1.13 5.50 0.15
CA ASP A 88 -0.29 5.16 0.16
C ASP A 88 -0.51 3.81 0.86
N TYR A 89 0.38 2.84 0.64
CA TYR A 89 0.36 1.58 1.37
C TYR A 89 0.53 1.78 2.89
N GLY A 90 1.52 2.58 3.32
CA GLY A 90 1.72 2.90 4.73
C GLY A 90 0.52 3.61 5.37
N ASP A 91 -0.08 4.56 4.65
CA ASP A 91 -1.25 5.32 5.08
C ASP A 91 -2.51 4.42 5.19
N MET A 92 -2.71 3.49 4.26
CA MET A 92 -3.79 2.49 4.35
C MET A 92 -3.63 1.58 5.56
N VAL A 93 -2.41 1.08 5.83
CA VAL A 93 -2.16 0.26 7.01
C VAL A 93 -2.46 1.06 8.27
N GLU A 94 -1.99 2.30 8.39
CA GLU A 94 -2.31 3.14 9.55
C GLU A 94 -3.82 3.39 9.69
N HIS A 95 -4.50 3.65 8.58
CA HIS A 95 -5.94 3.85 8.57
C HIS A 95 -6.68 2.64 9.18
N PHE A 96 -6.40 1.42 8.71
CA PHE A 96 -7.09 0.23 9.18
C PHE A 96 -6.74 -0.13 10.63
N VAL A 97 -5.47 0.02 11.02
CA VAL A 97 -5.03 -0.18 12.42
C VAL A 97 -5.80 0.72 13.38
N ARG A 98 -5.98 2.00 13.03
CA ARG A 98 -6.77 2.95 13.83
C ARG A 98 -8.26 2.67 13.73
N ARG A 99 -8.76 2.32 12.54
CA ARG A 99 -10.18 2.09 12.27
C ARG A 99 -10.76 0.92 13.07
N TRP A 100 -9.94 -0.11 13.32
CA TRP A 100 -10.30 -1.27 14.13
C TRP A 100 -9.91 -1.13 15.62
N GLY A 101 -9.31 -0.03 16.04
CA GLY A 101 -8.92 0.18 17.44
C GLY A 101 -7.86 -0.80 17.93
N VAL A 102 -6.94 -1.21 17.05
CA VAL A 102 -5.91 -2.21 17.38
C VAL A 102 -5.02 -1.76 18.55
N PRO A 103 -4.59 -0.49 18.66
CA PRO A 103 -3.81 -0.02 19.81
C PRO A 103 -4.53 -0.14 21.15
N GLU A 104 -5.86 -0.08 21.15
CA GLU A 104 -6.71 -0.10 22.35
C GLU A 104 -7.18 -1.51 22.74
N LEU A 105 -6.75 -2.56 22.03
CA LEU A 105 -7.10 -3.94 22.39
C LEU A 105 -6.47 -4.34 23.72
N GLU A 106 -7.30 -4.84 24.63
CA GLU A 106 -6.91 -5.35 25.94
C GLU A 106 -7.23 -6.85 26.07
N GLY A 107 -6.77 -7.48 27.16
CA GLY A 107 -7.08 -8.89 27.43
C GLY A 107 -6.39 -9.90 26.50
N LEU A 108 -5.47 -9.45 25.63
CA LEU A 108 -4.76 -10.31 24.69
C LEU A 108 -3.82 -11.30 25.39
N THR A 109 -3.56 -12.43 24.73
CA THR A 109 -2.48 -13.35 25.09
C THR A 109 -1.11 -12.72 24.87
N GLY A 110 -0.05 -13.38 25.31
CA GLY A 110 1.32 -12.96 25.00
C GLY A 110 1.61 -12.92 23.49
N GLU A 111 1.00 -13.81 22.71
CA GLU A 111 1.15 -13.82 21.25
C GLU A 111 0.35 -12.69 20.60
N GLY A 112 -0.88 -12.46 21.07
CA GLY A 112 -1.73 -11.35 20.64
C GLY A 112 -1.10 -9.99 20.88
N ARG A 113 -0.49 -9.76 22.05
CA ARG A 113 0.27 -8.52 22.32
C ARG A 113 1.43 -8.32 21.35
N ARG A 114 2.23 -9.37 21.08
CA ARG A 114 3.32 -9.28 20.09
C ARG A 114 2.80 -8.97 18.67
N ALA A 115 1.63 -9.49 18.33
CA ALA A 115 0.97 -9.21 17.05
C ALA A 115 0.48 -7.75 16.99
N GLN A 116 -0.16 -7.26 18.06
CA GLN A 116 -0.59 -5.88 18.24
C GLN A 116 0.60 -4.91 18.09
N ASP A 117 1.69 -5.12 18.83
CA ASP A 117 2.90 -4.30 18.78
C ASP A 117 3.49 -4.25 17.37
N TYR A 118 3.57 -5.41 16.71
CA TYR A 118 4.09 -5.52 15.34
C TYR A 118 3.27 -4.69 14.36
N VAL A 119 1.94 -4.84 14.40
CA VAL A 119 1.03 -4.15 13.49
C VAL A 119 1.02 -2.65 13.75
N CYS A 120 0.98 -2.21 15.01
CA CYS A 120 0.99 -0.79 15.37
C CYS A 120 2.30 -0.08 14.98
N ALA A 121 3.43 -0.80 15.01
CA ALA A 121 4.71 -0.24 14.59
C ALA A 121 4.90 -0.20 13.06
N LEU A 122 4.08 -0.92 12.29
CA LEU A 122 4.30 -1.16 10.86
C LEU A 122 4.19 0.11 9.99
N PRO A 123 3.20 1.01 10.16
CA PRO A 123 3.11 2.22 9.33
C PRO A 123 4.37 3.08 9.40
N ARG A 124 4.93 3.27 10.60
CA ARG A 124 6.18 4.02 10.79
C ARG A 124 7.36 3.34 10.08
N LYS A 125 7.44 2.01 10.12
CA LYS A 125 8.47 1.25 9.41
C LYS A 125 8.35 1.41 7.89
N ILE A 126 7.13 1.34 7.35
CA ILE A 126 6.88 1.50 5.91
C ILE A 126 7.34 2.88 5.44
N ARG A 127 6.90 3.95 6.12
CA ARG A 127 7.31 5.33 5.79
C ARG A 127 8.83 5.51 5.78
N ARG A 128 9.50 5.01 6.81
CA ARG A 128 10.98 5.09 6.89
C ARG A 128 11.66 4.33 5.76
N MET A 129 11.13 3.16 5.37
CA MET A 129 11.70 2.40 4.25
C MET A 129 11.47 3.11 2.91
N GLU A 130 10.34 3.76 2.73
CA GLU A 130 10.05 4.58 1.56
C GLU A 130 11.00 5.78 1.45
N GLU A 131 11.16 6.56 2.53
CA GLU A 131 12.09 7.69 2.58
C GLU A 131 13.51 7.27 2.16
N LEU A 132 14.00 6.16 2.73
CA LEU A 132 15.32 5.61 2.39
C LEU A 132 15.41 5.13 0.93
N ALA A 133 14.32 4.60 0.36
CA ALA A 133 14.29 4.16 -1.02
C ALA A 133 14.31 5.37 -1.98
N TYR A 134 13.60 6.44 -1.63
CA TYR A 134 13.60 7.70 -2.36
C TYR A 134 14.98 8.35 -2.35
N ASP A 135 15.61 8.46 -1.17
CA ASP A 135 16.96 9.03 -1.03
C ASP A 135 17.99 8.27 -1.88
N ARG A 136 17.91 6.93 -1.90
CA ARG A 136 18.79 6.09 -2.72
C ARG A 136 18.54 6.26 -4.22
N ALA A 137 17.30 6.44 -4.63
CA ALA A 137 16.95 6.70 -6.04
C ALA A 137 17.49 8.06 -6.48
N ALA A 138 17.30 9.10 -5.67
CA ALA A 138 17.82 10.45 -5.92
C ALA A 138 19.36 10.46 -6.00
N GLN A 139 20.05 9.72 -5.13
CA GLN A 139 21.51 9.57 -5.18
C GLN A 139 22.00 8.88 -6.47
N LYS A 140 21.30 7.85 -6.93
CA LYS A 140 21.62 7.16 -8.20
C LYS A 140 21.39 8.06 -9.41
N GLU A 141 20.33 8.86 -9.42
CA GLU A 141 20.06 9.84 -10.48
C GLU A 141 21.09 10.97 -10.47
N ALA A 142 21.51 11.46 -9.30
CA ALA A 142 22.58 12.44 -9.19
C ALA A 142 23.93 11.89 -9.67
N GLN A 143 24.25 10.62 -9.35
CA GLN A 143 25.47 9.96 -9.82
C GLN A 143 25.45 9.70 -11.33
N SER A 144 24.32 9.30 -11.92
CA SER A 144 24.21 9.12 -13.37
C SER A 144 24.34 10.45 -14.13
N CYS A 145 23.83 11.55 -13.58
CA CYS A 145 24.02 12.90 -14.11
C CYS A 145 25.49 13.36 -14.03
N THR A 146 26.24 12.92 -13.01
CA THR A 146 27.67 13.28 -12.85
C THR A 146 28.59 12.49 -13.78
N THR A 147 28.12 11.37 -14.34
CA THR A 147 28.93 10.49 -15.20
C THR A 147 28.91 10.90 -16.69
N ILE A 148 28.09 11.89 -17.07
CA ILE A 148 27.98 12.37 -18.47
C ILE A 148 28.99 13.50 -18.80
N ASP A 149 29.63 14.14 -17.81
CA ASP A 149 30.52 15.31 -18.03
C ASP A 149 32.00 15.09 -17.69
N VAL A 150 32.56 13.90 -17.98
CA VAL A 150 34.02 13.76 -18.05
C VAL A 150 34.38 12.81 -19.19
N HIS A 151 34.28 13.27 -20.44
CA HIS A 151 35.13 12.85 -21.57
C HIS A 151 35.09 13.99 -22.61
N LEU A 152 35.90 15.00 -22.33
CA LEU A 152 36.59 15.81 -23.35
C LEU A 152 37.89 15.07 -23.68
#